data_AF-A0A8H7SSK6-F1
#
_entry.id   AF-A0A8H7SSK6-F1
#
_cell.length_a   1.000
_cell.length_b   1.000
_cell.length_c   1.000
_cell.angle_alpha   90.00
_cell.angle_beta   90.00
_cell.angle_gamma   90.00
#
_symmetry.space_group_name_H-M   'P 1'
#
loop_
_entity.id
_entity.type
_entity.pdbx_description
1 polymer ?
#
loop_
_entity_poly.entity_id
_entity_poly.type
_entity_poly.pdbx_seq_one_letter_code
_entity_poly.pdbx_strand_id
1 'polypeptide(L)'
;MKITKNQLEGFESCDNTEETEPILVSKQRICGNPFAYRTYIDYSVYSSIQSDYTDAQVVQFINELYRYQEPDNLDIYFKQTIPAKDIFMKVCEFISIFERRTASYFATWCRNKRLLFLNGAEVRDNGIRCRELYTMEDSYFGKPEKHS
;
A
#
# COMPACT_ATOMS: atom_id res chain seq x y z
N MET A 1 -34.08 13.61 23.79
CA MET A 1 -32.96 12.97 24.50
C MET A 1 -31.67 13.52 23.88
N LYS A 2 -30.88 14.31 24.61
CA LYS A 2 -29.63 14.91 24.09
C LYS A 2 -28.48 13.98 24.46
N ILE A 3 -27.90 13.29 23.48
CA ILE A 3 -26.70 12.48 23.68
C ILE A 3 -25.51 13.44 23.80
N THR A 4 -24.82 13.44 24.93
CA THR A 4 -23.60 14.22 25.16
C THR A 4 -22.39 13.45 24.61
N LYS A 5 -21.41 14.17 24.04
CA LYS A 5 -20.20 13.60 23.41
C LYS A 5 -19.43 12.59 24.27
N ASN A 6 -19.55 12.65 25.60
CA ASN A 6 -18.84 11.76 26.52
C ASN A 6 -19.43 10.34 26.64
N GLN A 7 -20.59 10.04 26.05
CA GLN A 7 -21.16 8.68 26.08
C GLN A 7 -20.66 7.76 24.95
N LEU A 8 -19.82 8.26 24.04
CA LEU A 8 -19.35 7.54 22.85
C LEU A 8 -17.92 7.01 22.96
N GLU A 9 -17.22 7.18 24.09
CA GLU A 9 -15.80 6.77 24.23
C GLU A 9 -15.54 5.27 24.02
N GLY A 10 -16.58 4.43 24.11
CA GLY A 10 -16.50 2.98 23.89
C GLY A 10 -16.95 2.49 22.51
N PHE A 11 -17.33 3.38 21.59
CA PHE A 11 -17.90 3.03 20.29
C PHE A 11 -17.06 3.59 19.15
N GLU A 12 -17.05 2.89 18.02
CA GLU A 12 -16.33 3.25 16.81
C GLU A 12 -17.18 2.91 15.59
N SER A 13 -17.08 3.73 14.54
CA SER A 13 -17.79 3.46 13.28
C SER A 13 -16.97 2.47 12.46
N CYS A 14 -17.61 1.41 11.99
CA CYS A 14 -16.98 0.37 11.16
C CYS A 14 -17.92 -0.12 10.06
N ASP A 15 -17.34 -0.78 9.06
CA ASP A 15 -18.06 -1.55 8.06
C ASP A 15 -18.18 -3.01 8.51
N ASN A 16 -19.41 -3.55 8.44
CA ASN A 16 -19.64 -4.98 8.48
C ASN A 16 -19.33 -5.56 7.10
N THR A 17 -18.63 -6.69 7.01
CA THR A 17 -18.20 -7.27 5.73
C THR A 17 -19.34 -7.61 4.75
N GLU A 18 -20.59 -7.63 5.22
CA GLU A 18 -21.78 -7.91 4.40
C GLU A 18 -22.67 -6.67 4.15
N GLU A 19 -22.44 -5.54 4.80
CA GLU A 19 -23.30 -4.35 4.70
C GLU A 19 -22.51 -3.15 4.16
N THR A 20 -23.10 -2.42 3.22
CA THR A 20 -22.48 -1.23 2.59
C THR A 20 -22.69 0.06 3.39
N GLU A 21 -23.24 -0.03 4.60
CA GLU A 21 -23.57 1.12 5.44
C GLU A 21 -22.75 1.15 6.74
N PRO A 22 -22.31 2.35 7.19
CA PRO A 22 -21.59 2.51 8.45
C PRO A 22 -22.44 2.04 9.63
N ILE A 23 -21.88 1.14 10.43
CA ILE A 23 -22.47 0.74 11.70
C ILE A 23 -21.63 1.23 12.88
N LEU A 24 -22.31 1.69 13.93
CA LEU A 24 -21.66 2.09 15.17
C LEU A 24 -21.55 0.87 16.09
N VAL A 25 -20.33 0.39 16.33
CA VAL A 25 -20.08 -0.84 17.11
C VAL A 25 -19.22 -0.53 18.31
N SER A 26 -19.43 -1.25 19.41
CA SER A 26 -18.56 -1.11 20.57
C SER A 26 -17.15 -1.65 20.24
N LYS A 27 -16.12 -0.95 20.72
CA LYS A 27 -14.72 -1.35 20.52
C LYS A 27 -14.46 -2.78 21.01
N GLN A 28 -15.12 -3.19 22.09
CA GLN A 28 -15.04 -4.55 22.63
C GLN A 28 -15.55 -5.61 21.64
N ARG A 29 -16.62 -5.33 20.88
CA ARG A 29 -17.13 -6.24 19.84
C ARG A 29 -16.20 -6.29 18.63
N ILE A 30 -15.63 -5.15 18.23
CA ILE A 30 -14.65 -5.08 17.14
C ILE A 30 -13.42 -5.94 17.49
N CYS A 31 -12.86 -5.77 18.70
CA CYS A 31 -11.74 -6.58 19.18
C CYS A 31 -12.09 -8.08 19.34
N GLY A 32 -13.36 -8.40 19.61
CA GLY A 32 -13.83 -9.78 19.77
C GLY A 32 -13.97 -10.54 18.45
N ASN A 33 -14.19 -9.85 17.33
CA ASN A 33 -14.24 -10.45 16.00
C ASN A 33 -13.71 -9.50 14.91
N PRO A 34 -12.38 -9.39 14.75
CA PRO A 34 -11.76 -8.44 13.82
C PRO A 34 -12.00 -8.77 12.34
N PHE A 35 -12.54 -9.95 12.01
CA PHE A 35 -12.84 -10.33 10.64
C PHE A 35 -14.22 -9.87 10.18
N ALA A 36 -15.16 -9.66 11.11
CA ALA A 36 -16.51 -9.21 10.80
C ALA A 36 -16.63 -7.67 10.74
N TYR A 37 -15.71 -6.95 11.37
CA TYR A 37 -15.77 -5.49 11.50
C TYR A 37 -14.46 -4.86 11.03
N ARG A 38 -14.53 -4.00 10.01
CA ARG A 38 -13.40 -3.19 9.54
C ARG A 38 -13.62 -1.75 9.94
N THR A 39 -12.74 -1.20 10.77
CA THR A 39 -12.81 0.22 11.12
C THR A 39 -12.52 1.06 9.89
N TYR A 40 -13.23 2.18 9.73
CA TYR A 40 -12.87 3.15 8.71
C TYR A 40 -11.45 3.61 9.00
N ILE A 41 -10.56 3.36 8.05
CA ILE A 41 -9.17 3.77 8.17
C ILE A 41 -9.17 5.29 8.29
N ASP A 42 -8.85 5.80 9.47
CA ASP A 42 -8.71 7.24 9.68
C ASP A 42 -7.41 7.69 9.00
N TYR A 43 -7.54 8.16 7.76
CA TYR A 43 -6.43 8.65 6.95
C TYR A 43 -5.66 9.80 7.64
N SER A 44 -6.25 10.48 8.62
CA SER A 44 -5.60 11.56 9.37
C SER A 44 -4.55 11.07 10.38
N VAL A 45 -4.55 9.79 10.74
CA VAL A 45 -3.57 9.21 11.68
C VAL A 45 -2.27 8.79 10.98
N TYR A 46 -2.29 8.64 9.65
CA TYR A 46 -1.12 8.21 8.87
C TYR A 46 -0.07 9.30 8.63
N SER A 47 -0.39 10.59 8.84
CA SER A 47 0.58 11.67 8.63
C SER A 47 1.67 11.77 9.69
N SER A 48 1.55 11.05 10.83
CA SER A 48 2.50 11.16 11.95
C SER A 48 3.07 9.84 12.46
N ILE A 49 2.64 8.69 11.93
CA ILE A 49 3.30 7.42 12.22
C ILE A 49 4.39 7.27 11.16
N GLN A 50 5.67 7.45 11.54
CA GLN A 50 6.76 6.75 10.88
C GLN A 50 6.44 5.25 11.04
N SER A 51 5.60 4.71 10.16
CA SER A 51 5.12 3.35 10.31
C SER A 51 6.30 2.43 10.08
N ASP A 52 6.68 1.71 11.14
CA ASP A 52 7.60 0.60 11.09
C ASP A 52 6.99 -0.49 10.19
N TYR A 53 7.11 -0.30 8.88
CA TYR A 53 6.73 -1.33 7.91
C TYR A 53 7.71 -2.49 8.08
N THR A 54 7.16 -3.67 8.35
CA THR A 54 7.93 -4.90 8.30
C THR A 54 8.37 -5.15 6.85
N ASP A 55 9.51 -5.83 6.67
CA ASP A 55 9.98 -6.25 5.34
C ASP A 55 8.88 -6.99 4.56
N ALA A 56 8.04 -7.77 5.24
CA ALA A 56 6.94 -8.50 4.61
C ALA A 56 5.87 -7.57 4.02
N GLN A 57 5.48 -6.52 4.75
CA GLN A 57 4.53 -5.51 4.27
C GLN A 57 5.09 -4.74 3.07
N VAL A 58 6.37 -4.36 3.13
CA VAL A 58 7.05 -3.69 2.02
C VAL A 58 7.09 -4.60 0.78
N VAL A 59 7.41 -5.88 0.96
CA VAL A 59 7.41 -6.87 -0.12
C VAL A 59 6.03 -7.02 -0.74
N GLN A 60 4.99 -7.15 0.08
CA GLN A 60 3.62 -7.28 -0.40
C GLN A 60 3.21 -6.04 -1.20
N PHE A 61 3.43 -4.85 -0.65
CA PHE A 61 3.11 -3.59 -1.32
C PHE A 61 3.77 -3.46 -2.69
N ILE A 62 5.07 -3.75 -2.79
CA ILE A 62 5.78 -3.67 -4.08
C ILE A 62 5.27 -4.70 -5.08
N ASN A 63 4.96 -5.92 -4.64
CA ASN A 63 4.41 -6.96 -5.51
C ASN A 63 2.97 -6.68 -5.97
N GLU A 64 2.20 -5.96 -5.17
CA GLU A 64 0.87 -5.47 -5.56
C GLU A 64 1.00 -4.34 -6.57
N LEU A 65 1.89 -3.37 -6.34
CA LEU A 65 2.14 -2.27 -7.28
C LEU A 65 2.66 -2.73 -8.64
N TYR A 66 3.55 -3.71 -8.64
CA TYR A 66 4.30 -4.12 -9.83
C TYR A 66 4.17 -5.63 -10.05
N ARG A 67 3.36 -5.99 -11.05
CA ARG A 67 3.11 -7.38 -11.42
C ARG A 67 3.81 -7.71 -12.73
N TYR A 68 4.44 -8.89 -12.79
CA TYR A 68 5.01 -9.42 -14.03
C TYR A 68 3.99 -10.27 -14.82
N GLN A 69 2.99 -10.80 -14.13
CA GLN A 69 1.87 -11.53 -14.72
C GLN A 69 0.71 -10.58 -14.95
N GLU A 70 -0.09 -10.89 -15.97
CA GLU A 70 -1.34 -10.19 -16.24
C GLU A 70 -2.27 -10.33 -15.02
N PRO A 71 -2.71 -9.20 -14.41
CA PRO A 71 -3.64 -9.23 -13.30
C PRO A 71 -5.07 -9.47 -13.80
N ASP A 72 -5.91 -10.08 -12.97
CA ASP A 72 -7.33 -10.30 -13.29
C ASP A 72 -8.12 -8.99 -13.43
N ASN A 73 -7.66 -7.91 -12.79
CA ASN A 73 -8.29 -6.60 -12.82
C ASN A 73 -7.48 -5.63 -13.69
N LEU A 74 -7.68 -5.69 -15.00
CA LEU A 74 -7.00 -4.81 -15.95
C LEU A 74 -7.45 -3.34 -15.87
N ASP A 75 -8.57 -3.05 -15.20
CA ASP A 75 -9.09 -1.68 -15.11
C ASP A 75 -8.18 -0.77 -14.26
N ILE A 76 -7.40 -1.35 -13.35
CA ILE A 76 -6.54 -0.61 -12.41
C ILE A 76 -5.05 -0.79 -12.70
N TYR A 77 -4.68 -1.63 -13.68
CA TYR A 77 -3.29 -1.88 -14.06
C TYR A 77 -3.06 -1.60 -15.53
N PHE A 78 -1.94 -0.97 -15.84
CA PHE A 78 -1.50 -0.77 -17.22
C PHE A 78 -0.11 -1.36 -17.44
N LYS A 79 0.10 -1.91 -18.64
CA LYS A 79 1.39 -2.48 -19.04
C LYS A 79 2.35 -1.36 -19.41
N GLN A 80 3.55 -1.36 -18.81
CA GLN A 80 4.60 -0.41 -19.14
C GLN A 80 6.00 -1.03 -19.01
N THR A 81 6.98 -0.38 -19.65
CA THR A 81 8.40 -0.70 -19.49
C THR A 81 9.02 0.27 -18.50
N ILE A 82 9.48 -0.23 -17.35
CA ILE A 82 9.93 0.61 -16.24
C ILE A 82 11.36 0.22 -15.79
N PRO A 83 12.27 1.20 -15.60
CA PRO A 83 13.58 0.93 -15.03
C PRO A 83 13.51 0.76 -13.51
N ALA A 84 14.45 -0.01 -12.95
CA ALA A 84 14.50 -0.23 -11.50
C ALA A 84 14.67 1.06 -10.67
N LYS A 85 15.26 2.11 -11.27
CA LYS A 85 15.40 3.43 -10.65
C LYS A 85 14.04 4.09 -10.41
N ASP A 86 13.12 3.96 -11.35
CA ASP A 86 11.80 4.63 -11.25
C ASP A 86 10.92 3.89 -10.26
N ILE A 87 10.99 2.55 -10.22
CA ILE A 87 10.40 1.74 -9.15
C ILE A 87 10.91 2.22 -7.78
N PHE A 88 12.22 2.38 -7.64
CA PHE A 88 12.82 2.86 -6.38
C PHE A 88 12.30 4.24 -5.99
N MET A 89 12.32 5.21 -6.91
CA MET A 89 11.82 6.56 -6.65
C MET A 89 10.36 6.55 -6.22
N LYS A 90 9.53 5.75 -6.90
CA LYS A 90 8.11 5.61 -6.56
C LYS A 90 7.91 5.00 -5.18
N VAL A 91 8.61 3.92 -4.86
CA VAL A 91 8.52 3.28 -3.54
C VAL A 91 8.96 4.23 -2.41
N CYS A 92 9.95 5.09 -2.65
CA CYS A 92 10.36 6.12 -1.69
C CYS A 92 9.28 7.19 -1.41
N GLU A 93 8.27 7.35 -2.28
CA GLU A 93 7.13 8.24 -2.00
C GLU A 93 6.24 7.71 -0.85
N PHE A 94 6.26 6.39 -0.61
CA PHE A 94 5.39 5.73 0.35
C PHE A 94 6.15 5.13 1.54
N ILE A 95 7.41 4.73 1.35
CA ILE A 95 8.14 3.93 2.34
C ILE A 95 9.46 4.63 2.72
N SER A 96 9.46 5.19 3.92
CA SER A 96 10.58 5.95 4.49
C SER A 96 11.85 5.13 4.71
N ILE A 97 11.76 3.80 4.83
CA ILE A 97 12.93 2.91 5.01
C ILE A 97 14.00 3.07 3.90
N PHE A 98 13.57 3.57 2.73
CA PHE A 98 14.42 3.76 1.56
C PHE A 98 14.86 5.21 1.34
N GLU A 99 14.37 6.18 2.12
CA GLU A 99 14.60 7.63 1.89
C GLU A 99 16.09 8.00 1.85
N ARG A 100 16.93 7.32 2.66
CA ARG A 100 18.39 7.54 2.72
C ARG A 100 19.19 6.43 2.05
N ARG A 101 18.55 5.59 1.25
CA ARG A 101 19.18 4.47 0.55
C ARG A 101 19.43 4.83 -0.91
N THR A 102 20.34 4.12 -1.55
CA THR A 102 20.59 4.30 -2.99
C THR A 102 19.76 3.31 -3.80
N ALA A 103 19.50 3.62 -5.06
CA ALA A 103 18.86 2.69 -5.99
C ALA A 103 19.62 1.34 -6.09
N SER A 104 20.95 1.35 -5.90
CA SER A 104 21.77 0.12 -5.86
C SER A 104 21.50 -0.73 -4.62
N TYR A 105 21.35 -0.10 -3.44
CA TYR A 105 20.92 -0.79 -2.23
C TYR A 105 19.52 -1.40 -2.41
N PHE A 106 18.58 -0.63 -2.95
CA PHE A 106 17.23 -1.11 -3.24
C PHE A 106 17.24 -2.31 -4.19
N ALA A 107 17.98 -2.24 -5.30
CA ALA A 107 18.10 -3.35 -6.25
C ALA A 107 18.65 -4.63 -5.59
N THR A 108 19.58 -4.48 -4.63
CA THR A 108 20.14 -5.61 -3.87
C THR A 108 19.10 -6.16 -2.88
N TRP A 109 18.40 -5.29 -2.16
CA TRP A 109 17.31 -5.65 -1.25
C TRP A 109 16.19 -6.42 -1.99
N CYS A 110 15.78 -5.94 -3.16
CA CYS A 110 14.78 -6.58 -4.01
C CYS A 110 15.15 -8.03 -4.36
N ARG A 111 16.43 -8.27 -4.72
CA ARG A 111 16.94 -9.61 -5.04
C ARG A 111 16.95 -10.51 -3.81
N ASN A 112 17.42 -9.99 -2.66
CA ASN A 112 17.47 -10.73 -1.41
C ASN A 112 16.07 -11.12 -0.93
N LYS A 113 15.09 -10.25 -1.13
CA LYS A 113 13.68 -10.50 -0.80
C LYS A 113 12.91 -11.25 -1.89
N ARG A 114 13.54 -11.54 -3.04
CA ARG A 114 12.94 -12.27 -4.17
C ARG A 114 11.63 -11.65 -4.65
N LEU A 115 11.61 -10.32 -4.83
CA LEU A 115 10.43 -9.62 -5.34
C LEU A 115 10.01 -10.15 -6.70
N LEU A 116 8.69 -10.30 -6.90
CA LEU A 116 8.11 -11.01 -8.02
C LEU A 116 8.30 -10.25 -9.34
N PHE A 117 8.31 -8.92 -9.30
CA PHE A 117 8.55 -8.11 -10.50
C PHE A 117 9.90 -8.38 -11.16
N LEU A 118 10.87 -8.96 -10.44
CA LEU A 118 12.17 -9.35 -11.01
C LEU A 118 12.05 -10.50 -12.04
N ASN A 119 10.91 -11.17 -12.10
CA ASN A 119 10.60 -12.20 -13.10
C ASN A 119 10.05 -11.61 -14.41
N GLY A 120 9.73 -10.31 -14.46
CA GLY A 120 9.25 -9.64 -15.67
C GLY A 120 10.27 -9.64 -16.80
N ALA A 121 9.80 -9.61 -18.04
CA ALA A 121 10.65 -9.61 -19.22
C ALA A 121 11.61 -8.41 -19.18
N GLU A 122 12.89 -8.66 -19.47
CA GLU A 122 13.92 -7.63 -19.46
C GLU A 122 14.09 -7.03 -20.85
N VAL A 123 14.07 -5.71 -20.91
CA VAL A 123 14.29 -4.94 -22.13
C VAL A 123 15.41 -3.94 -21.87
N ARG A 124 16.24 -3.69 -22.89
CA ARG A 124 17.21 -2.59 -22.86
C ARG A 124 16.67 -1.43 -23.67
N ASP A 125 16.43 -0.31 -23.00
CA ASP A 125 16.07 0.95 -23.63
C ASP A 125 17.20 1.95 -23.43
N ASN A 126 17.81 2.42 -24.52
CA ASN A 126 18.97 3.32 -24.49
C ASN A 126 20.12 2.87 -23.57
N GLY A 127 20.35 1.55 -23.49
CA GLY A 127 21.37 0.95 -22.62
C GLY A 127 20.98 0.82 -21.15
N ILE A 128 19.79 1.29 -20.77
CA ILE A 128 19.21 1.14 -19.44
C ILE A 128 18.40 -0.16 -19.39
N ARG A 129 18.63 -0.95 -18.35
CA ARG A 129 17.88 -2.18 -18.09
C ARG A 129 16.51 -1.83 -17.50
N CYS A 130 15.47 -2.18 -18.24
CA CYS A 130 14.07 -2.00 -17.87
C CYS A 130 13.36 -3.35 -17.77
N ARG A 131 12.16 -3.35 -17.19
CA ARG A 131 11.28 -4.52 -17.15
C ARG A 131 9.90 -4.18 -17.65
N GLU A 132 9.32 -5.08 -18.44
CA GLU A 132 7.91 -5.02 -18.77
C GLU A 132 7.08 -5.51 -17.59
N LEU A 133 6.23 -4.64 -17.06
CA LEU A 133 5.41 -4.89 -15.88
C LEU A 133 4.02 -4.29 -16.04
N TYR A 134 3.04 -4.89 -15.37
CA TYR A 134 1.76 -4.28 -15.08
C TYR A 134 1.92 -3.42 -13.82
N THR A 135 1.60 -2.14 -13.93
CA THR A 135 1.70 -1.19 -12.82
C THR A 135 0.32 -0.69 -12.46
N MET A 136 0.02 -0.65 -11.17
CA MET A 136 -1.24 -0.12 -10.67
C MET A 136 -1.31 1.41 -10.93
N GLU A 137 -2.49 1.94 -11.20
CA GLU A 137 -2.71 3.38 -11.34
C GLU A 137 -2.62 4.09 -9.98
N ASP A 138 -1.97 5.26 -9.97
CA ASP A 138 -1.71 6.11 -8.78
C ASP A 138 -2.96 6.41 -7.94
N SER A 139 -4.14 6.43 -8.56
CA SER A 139 -5.43 6.68 -7.89
C SER A 139 -5.85 5.57 -6.92
N TYR A 140 -5.30 4.35 -7.06
CA TYR A 140 -5.71 3.17 -6.30
C TYR A 140 -4.83 2.84 -5.10
N PHE A 141 -3.67 3.47 -4.96
CA PHE A 141 -2.83 3.36 -3.77
C PHE A 141 -2.59 4.77 -3.23
N GLY A 142 -3.33 5.12 -2.18
CA GLY A 142 -3.46 6.49 -1.66
C GLY A 142 -2.11 7.17 -1.44
N LYS A 143 -1.90 8.32 -2.08
CA LYS A 143 -0.80 9.22 -1.73
C LYS A 143 -1.03 9.69 -0.29
N PRO A 144 -0.04 9.57 0.62
CA PRO A 144 -0.11 10.35 1.85
C PRO A 144 -0.08 11.82 1.46
N GLU A 145 -1.15 12.57 1.77
CA GLU A 145 -1.17 14.00 1.58
C GLU A 145 -0.01 14.60 2.38
N LYS A 146 0.95 15.22 1.68
CA LYS A 146 2.01 15.99 2.33
C LYS A 146 1.38 17.28 2.84
N HIS A 147 0.94 17.30 4.10
CA HIS A 147 0.61 18.55 4.78
C HIS A 147 1.90 19.39 4.87
N SER A 148 1.89 20.51 4.14
CA SER A 148 2.94 21.53 4.13
C SER A 148 2.81 22.48 5.31
#